data_AF-A0A1H9GCP6-F1
#
_entry.id   AF-A0A1H9GCP6-F1
#
_cell.length_a   1.000
_cell.length_b   1.000
_cell.length_c   1.000
_cell.angle_alpha   90.00
_cell.angle_beta   90.00
_cell.angle_gamma   90.00
#
_symmetry.space_group_name_H-M   'P 1'
#
loop_
_entity.id
_entity.type
_entity.pdbx_description
1 polymer ?
#
loop_
_entity_poly.entity_id
_entity_poly.type
_entity_poly.pdbx_seq_one_letter_code
_entity_poly.pdbx_strand_id
1 'polypeptide(L)'
;MLIVTHDTIRNPSVLKVRQLPRKFFGRATVWPRGMGPGLFLRIIVEFQILRYFLTLTPLVVVALIWNGAALPLSQAPVLMLILIWWLETRVLRVPASRRARLIDPAAADRGLDALRAQARAVLTRIAAHRGLKQGELHLVIEQSDLWTAPPLTYVSVQWDKGPEVLSLTPTEMQILRDGLFQGDLSERRLQRINQSQNQFLRDITFDAKGVSAHARLAAALG
;
A
#
# COMPACT_ATOMS: atom_id res chain seq x y z
N MET A 1 4.33 -4.14 6.52
CA MET A 1 3.07 -4.55 5.87
C MET A 1 1.91 -4.42 6.85
N LEU A 2 0.81 -3.80 6.44
CA LEU A 2 -0.45 -3.79 7.17
C LEU A 2 -1.49 -4.63 6.42
N ILE A 3 -2.00 -5.68 7.07
CA ILE A 3 -3.11 -6.47 6.55
C ILE A 3 -4.39 -5.70 6.87
N VAL A 4 -5.20 -5.45 5.86
CA VAL A 4 -6.43 -4.69 5.93
C VAL A 4 -7.59 -5.69 6.01
N THR A 5 -8.06 -5.92 7.22
CA THR A 5 -9.25 -6.73 7.56
C THR A 5 -10.07 -6.04 8.65
N HIS A 6 -11.34 -6.43 8.82
CA HIS A 6 -12.27 -5.85 9.80
C HIS A 6 -11.70 -5.76 11.22
N ASP A 7 -10.93 -6.77 11.65
CA ASP A 7 -10.38 -6.82 13.01
C ASP A 7 -9.17 -5.91 13.20
N THR A 8 -8.43 -5.63 12.14
CA THR A 8 -7.18 -4.85 12.19
C THR A 8 -7.38 -3.35 12.11
N ILE A 9 -8.58 -2.86 11.76
CA ILE A 9 -8.82 -1.44 11.53
C ILE A 9 -9.84 -0.86 12.51
N ARG A 10 -9.66 0.41 12.89
CA ARG A 10 -10.58 1.15 13.75
C ARG A 10 -11.79 1.68 12.99
N ASN A 11 -11.69 1.84 11.66
CA ASN A 11 -12.73 2.39 10.81
C ASN A 11 -13.26 1.36 9.78
N PRO A 12 -14.12 0.42 10.20
CA PRO A 12 -14.61 -0.66 9.35
C PRO A 12 -15.43 -0.19 8.14
N SER A 13 -15.95 1.04 8.17
CA SER A 13 -16.69 1.64 7.04
C SER A 13 -15.88 1.75 5.74
N VAL A 14 -14.55 1.77 5.83
CA VAL A 14 -13.64 1.80 4.66
C VAL A 14 -13.65 0.49 3.87
N LEU A 15 -14.08 -0.62 4.49
CA LEU A 15 -14.07 -1.96 3.91
C LEU A 15 -15.34 -2.29 3.10
N LYS A 16 -16.39 -1.46 3.18
CA LYS A 16 -17.59 -1.63 2.37
C LYS A 16 -17.29 -1.25 0.93
N VAL A 17 -17.01 -2.24 0.09
CA VAL A 17 -16.68 -2.06 -1.32
C VAL A 17 -17.91 -2.32 -2.19
N ARG A 18 -18.05 -1.57 -3.29
CA ARG A 18 -19.11 -1.79 -4.31
C ARG A 18 -18.53 -2.31 -5.63
N GLN A 19 -17.22 -2.14 -5.85
CA GLN A 19 -16.49 -2.52 -7.07
C GLN A 19 -15.04 -2.91 -6.72
N LEU A 20 -14.57 -4.03 -7.26
CA LEU A 20 -13.20 -4.55 -7.12
C LEU A 20 -12.38 -4.20 -8.37
N PRO A 21 -11.05 -3.99 -8.29
CA PRO A 21 -10.24 -3.80 -7.08
C PRO A 21 -10.31 -2.34 -6.57
N ARG A 22 -10.43 -2.15 -5.25
CA ARG A 22 -10.48 -0.81 -4.65
C ARG A 22 -9.12 -0.35 -4.15
N LYS A 23 -8.72 0.86 -4.56
CA LYS A 23 -7.61 1.64 -3.96
C LYS A 23 -8.04 2.23 -2.61
N PHE A 24 -7.21 2.06 -1.58
CA PHE A 24 -7.37 2.70 -0.28
C PHE A 24 -6.59 4.02 -0.21
N PHE A 25 -5.35 4.05 -0.71
CA PHE A 25 -4.55 5.28 -0.74
C PHE A 25 -5.24 6.37 -1.57
N GLY A 26 -5.27 7.58 -1.02
CA GLY A 26 -5.89 8.76 -1.65
C GLY A 26 -7.42 8.81 -1.61
N ARG A 27 -8.11 7.78 -1.08
CA ARG A 27 -9.58 7.77 -0.94
C ARG A 27 -10.07 7.62 0.49
N ALA A 28 -9.37 6.85 1.32
CA ALA A 28 -9.73 6.68 2.72
C ALA A 28 -8.48 6.38 3.56
N THR A 29 -8.36 7.03 4.72
CA THR A 29 -7.27 6.74 5.65
C THR A 29 -7.57 5.43 6.38
N VAL A 30 -6.68 4.44 6.29
CA VAL A 30 -6.79 3.20 7.07
C VAL A 30 -6.16 3.43 8.44
N TRP A 31 -6.94 3.27 9.51
CA TRP A 31 -6.46 3.45 10.89
C TRP A 31 -6.26 2.10 11.57
N PRO A 32 -5.04 1.56 11.65
CA PRO A 32 -4.81 0.27 12.29
C PRO A 32 -5.05 0.29 13.81
N ARG A 33 -5.58 -0.83 14.32
CA ARG A 33 -5.65 -1.14 15.76
C ARG A 33 -4.28 -1.63 16.24
N GLY A 34 -3.88 -1.23 17.45
CA GLY A 34 -2.59 -1.63 18.04
C GLY A 34 -1.36 -0.97 17.39
N MET A 35 -1.50 0.27 16.93
CA MET A 35 -0.47 0.97 16.17
C MET A 35 0.77 1.31 17.01
N GLY A 36 1.94 0.80 16.62
CA GLY A 36 3.23 1.27 17.17
C GLY A 36 3.58 2.69 16.69
N PRO A 37 4.42 3.43 17.43
CA PRO A 37 4.70 4.85 17.15
C PRO A 37 5.31 5.09 15.75
N GLY A 38 6.12 4.14 15.25
CA GLY A 38 6.69 4.25 13.90
C GLY A 38 5.65 4.16 12.78
N LEU A 39 4.67 3.26 12.91
CA LEU A 39 3.58 3.13 11.93
C LEU A 39 2.65 4.35 11.98
N PHE A 40 2.44 4.92 13.17
CA PHE A 40 1.68 6.15 13.36
C PHE A 40 2.32 7.32 12.64
N LEU A 41 3.61 7.57 12.89
CA LEU A 41 4.35 8.63 12.20
C LEU A 41 4.35 8.41 10.68
N ARG A 42 4.43 7.14 10.24
CA ARG A 42 4.41 6.80 8.82
C ARG A 42 3.07 7.11 8.16
N ILE A 43 1.94 6.84 8.82
CA ILE A 43 0.60 7.19 8.33
C ILE A 43 0.41 8.72 8.34
N ILE A 44 0.92 9.40 9.36
CA ILE A 44 0.93 10.88 9.43
C ILE A 44 1.57 11.50 8.18
N VAL A 45 2.71 10.97 7.73
CA VAL A 45 3.41 11.45 6.53
C VAL A 45 2.59 11.28 5.23
N GLU A 46 1.61 10.37 5.21
CA GLU A 46 0.70 10.21 4.06
C GLU A 46 -0.34 11.32 3.94
N PHE A 47 -0.63 12.05 5.02
CA PHE A 47 -1.60 13.13 4.97
C PHE A 47 -1.06 14.31 4.18
N GLN A 48 -1.65 14.54 3.00
CA GLN A 48 -1.31 15.66 2.12
C GLN A 48 -1.40 16.99 2.85
N ILE A 49 -2.47 17.23 3.62
CA ILE A 49 -2.67 18.47 4.38
C ILE A 49 -1.48 18.72 5.30
N LEU A 50 -1.14 17.74 6.15
CA LEU A 50 -0.04 17.90 7.09
C LEU A 50 1.31 18.04 6.39
N ARG A 51 1.52 17.28 5.32
CA ARG A 51 2.73 17.37 4.51
C ARG A 51 2.88 18.75 3.87
N TYR A 52 1.81 19.33 3.34
CA TYR A 52 1.82 20.68 2.78
C TYR A 52 2.01 21.75 3.85
N PHE A 53 1.35 21.63 5.01
CA PHE A 53 1.63 22.52 6.14
C PHE A 53 3.10 22.49 6.56
N LEU A 54 3.69 21.29 6.70
CA LEU A 54 5.11 21.13 7.01
C LEU A 54 6.00 21.73 5.90
N THR A 55 5.66 21.49 4.63
CA THR A 55 6.38 22.04 3.48
C THR A 55 6.40 23.57 3.47
N LEU A 56 5.30 24.19 3.89
CA LEU A 56 5.13 25.65 3.90
C LEU A 56 5.63 26.32 5.19
N THR A 57 5.97 25.53 6.22
CA THR A 57 6.44 26.05 7.51
C THR A 57 7.63 27.03 7.36
N PRO A 58 8.64 26.78 6.51
CA PRO A 58 9.72 27.75 6.29
C PRO A 58 9.22 29.12 5.79
N LEU A 59 8.21 29.14 4.93
CA LEU A 59 7.63 30.39 4.42
C LEU A 59 6.90 31.17 5.53
N VAL A 60 6.19 30.46 6.40
CA VAL A 60 5.53 31.04 7.58
C VAL A 60 6.57 31.65 8.53
N VAL A 61 7.66 30.94 8.81
CA VAL A 61 8.75 31.44 9.67
C VAL A 61 9.39 32.69 9.09
N VAL A 62 9.66 32.72 7.78
CA VAL A 62 10.22 33.90 7.10
C VAL A 62 9.27 35.09 7.20
N ALA A 63 7.96 34.87 7.00
CA ALA A 63 6.96 35.93 7.11
C ALA A 63 6.87 36.52 8.53
N LEU A 64 7.06 35.70 9.58
CA LEU A 64 7.04 36.15 10.97
C LEU A 64 8.30 36.93 11.39
N ILE A 65 9.46 36.54 10.85
CA ILE A 65 10.74 37.19 11.20
C ILE A 65 10.97 38.46 10.37
N TRP A 66 10.55 38.47 9.10
CA TRP A 66 10.91 39.51 8.13
C TRP A 66 9.71 40.35 7.70
N ASN A 67 9.26 41.24 8.59
CA ASN A 67 8.11 42.13 8.35
C ASN A 67 8.28 43.12 7.18
N GLY A 68 9.52 43.33 6.69
CA GLY A 68 9.81 44.21 5.54
C GLY A 68 9.62 43.58 4.15
N ALA A 69 9.30 42.29 4.09
CA ALA A 69 9.19 41.54 2.83
C ALA A 69 7.81 41.69 2.15
N ALA A 70 7.39 42.94 1.88
CA ALA A 70 6.07 43.23 1.30
C ALA A 70 5.86 42.63 -0.11
N LEU A 71 6.92 42.59 -0.94
CA LEU A 71 6.85 42.04 -2.32
C LEU A 71 6.80 40.50 -2.36
N PRO A 72 7.61 39.77 -1.57
CA PRO A 72 7.49 38.31 -1.48
C PRO A 72 6.14 37.85 -0.91
N LEU A 73 5.57 38.59 0.04
CA LEU A 73 4.25 38.26 0.60
C LEU A 73 3.13 38.39 -0.44
N SER A 74 3.20 39.37 -1.35
CA SER A 74 2.18 39.55 -2.39
C SER A 74 2.17 38.41 -3.42
N GLN A 75 3.28 37.69 -3.57
CA GLN A 75 3.41 36.50 -4.43
C GLN A 75 3.38 35.18 -3.65
N ALA A 76 3.06 35.21 -2.35
CA ALA A 76 3.08 34.02 -1.50
C ALA A 76 2.32 32.82 -2.09
N PRO A 77 1.12 32.95 -2.69
CA PRO A 77 0.42 31.81 -3.29
C PRO A 77 1.22 31.11 -4.39
N VAL A 78 1.90 31.87 -5.25
CA VAL A 78 2.73 31.32 -6.34
C VAL A 78 3.95 30.61 -5.76
N LEU A 79 4.61 31.24 -4.78
CA LEU A 79 5.77 30.65 -4.10
C LEU A 79 5.40 29.35 -3.36
N MET A 80 4.24 29.32 -2.70
CA MET A 80 3.69 28.12 -2.05
C MET A 80 3.50 26.98 -3.05
N LEU A 81 2.88 27.26 -4.21
CA LEU A 81 2.68 26.27 -5.26
C LEU A 81 4.00 25.75 -5.83
N ILE A 82 4.96 26.63 -6.10
CA ILE A 82 6.30 26.25 -6.58
C ILE A 82 7.00 25.34 -5.58
N LEU A 83 6.98 25.71 -4.29
CA LEU A 83 7.63 24.95 -3.23
C LEU A 83 7.01 23.56 -3.06
N ILE A 84 5.68 23.48 -3.01
CA ILE A 84 4.95 22.20 -2.92
C ILE A 84 5.26 21.35 -4.15
N TRP A 85 5.15 21.91 -5.35
CA TRP A 85 5.44 21.19 -6.59
C TRP A 85 6.87 20.65 -6.63
N TRP A 86 7.84 21.48 -6.26
CA TRP A 86 9.25 21.10 -6.23
C TRP A 86 9.48 19.96 -5.21
N LEU A 87 8.95 20.09 -3.99
CA LEU A 87 9.11 19.07 -2.96
C LEU A 87 8.44 17.75 -3.36
N GLU A 88 7.20 17.79 -3.86
CA GLU A 88 6.48 16.59 -4.31
C GLU A 88 7.20 15.88 -5.46
N THR A 89 7.66 16.61 -6.47
CA THR A 89 8.22 16.02 -7.69
C THR A 89 9.70 15.66 -7.60
N ARG A 90 10.48 16.38 -6.77
CA ARG A 90 11.94 16.20 -6.66
C ARG A 90 12.37 15.45 -5.40
N VAL A 91 11.64 15.61 -4.30
CA VAL A 91 12.05 15.06 -3.00
C VAL A 91 11.19 13.86 -2.62
N LEU A 92 9.87 14.02 -2.56
CA LEU A 92 8.98 13.01 -2.00
C LEU A 92 8.74 11.82 -2.93
N ARG A 93 8.56 12.09 -4.23
CA ARG A 93 8.30 11.07 -5.26
C ARG A 93 9.49 10.93 -6.19
N VAL A 94 9.57 9.77 -6.85
CA VAL A 94 10.61 9.55 -7.86
C VAL A 94 10.30 10.36 -9.11
N PRO A 95 11.24 11.23 -9.58
CA PRO A 95 11.10 11.94 -10.84
C PRO A 95 10.93 10.98 -12.02
N ALA A 96 10.06 11.31 -12.98
CA ALA A 96 9.78 10.45 -14.13
C ALA A 96 11.04 10.01 -14.89
N SER A 97 12.02 10.90 -15.04
CA SER A 97 13.30 10.62 -15.70
C SER A 97 14.17 9.58 -14.99
N ARG A 98 13.98 9.36 -13.68
CA ARG A 98 14.75 8.39 -12.89
C ARG A 98 14.08 7.04 -12.77
N ARG A 99 12.77 6.94 -13.02
CA ARG A 99 11.97 5.71 -12.80
C ARG A 99 12.52 4.49 -13.53
N ALA A 100 12.84 4.64 -14.82
CA ALA A 100 13.38 3.55 -15.64
C ALA A 100 14.77 3.05 -15.18
N ARG A 101 15.50 3.85 -14.38
CA ARG A 101 16.84 3.51 -13.88
C ARG A 101 16.83 2.93 -12.47
N LEU A 102 15.66 2.85 -11.81
CA LEU A 102 15.56 2.38 -10.43
C LEU A 102 15.84 0.88 -10.27
N ILE A 103 15.51 0.10 -11.31
CA ILE A 103 15.68 -1.34 -11.31
C ILE A 103 15.79 -1.83 -12.76
N ASP A 104 16.61 -2.85 -12.96
CA ASP A 104 16.67 -3.59 -14.22
C ASP A 104 15.29 -4.21 -14.55
N PRO A 105 14.77 -4.07 -15.79
CA PRO A 105 13.48 -4.63 -16.16
C PRO A 105 13.35 -6.13 -15.89
N ALA A 106 14.38 -6.93 -16.20
CA ALA A 106 14.31 -8.37 -15.95
C ALA A 106 14.30 -8.69 -14.45
N ALA A 107 15.03 -7.92 -13.63
CA ALA A 107 14.96 -8.03 -12.17
C ALA A 107 13.60 -7.62 -11.60
N ALA A 108 12.90 -6.67 -12.24
CA ALA A 108 11.54 -6.29 -11.89
C ALA A 108 10.54 -7.41 -12.20
N ASP A 109 10.63 -7.99 -13.40
CA ASP A 109 9.76 -9.09 -13.83
C ASP A 109 9.91 -10.31 -12.92
N ARG A 110 11.17 -10.72 -12.61
CA ARG A 110 11.43 -11.79 -11.63
C ARG A 110 10.81 -11.50 -10.26
N GLY A 111 10.86 -10.24 -9.82
CA GLY A 111 10.24 -9.82 -8.55
C GLY A 111 8.71 -9.94 -8.58
N LEU A 112 8.08 -9.59 -9.71
CA LEU A 112 6.63 -9.72 -9.89
C LEU A 112 6.20 -11.18 -10.02
N ASP A 113 7.01 -12.03 -10.64
CA ASP A 113 6.74 -13.47 -10.72
C ASP A 113 6.86 -14.14 -9.36
N ALA A 114 7.88 -13.78 -8.58
CA ALA A 114 7.97 -14.19 -7.18
C ALA A 114 6.76 -13.74 -6.37
N LEU A 115 6.27 -12.51 -6.58
CA LEU A 115 5.07 -12.00 -5.92
C LEU A 115 3.84 -12.82 -6.29
N ARG A 116 3.63 -13.11 -7.59
CA ARG A 116 2.51 -13.93 -8.07
C ARG A 116 2.56 -15.34 -7.50
N ALA A 117 3.73 -15.96 -7.42
CA ALA A 117 3.91 -17.28 -6.85
C ALA A 117 3.57 -17.30 -5.34
N GLN A 118 4.12 -16.36 -4.59
CA GLN A 118 3.83 -16.20 -3.15
C GLN A 118 2.35 -15.90 -2.90
N ALA A 119 1.75 -15.00 -3.68
CA ALA A 119 0.34 -14.65 -3.60
C ALA A 119 -0.56 -15.88 -3.84
N ARG A 120 -0.31 -16.65 -4.90
CA ARG A 120 -1.08 -17.88 -5.19
C ARG A 120 -0.93 -18.92 -4.09
N ALA A 121 0.27 -19.13 -3.56
CA ALA A 121 0.50 -20.06 -2.46
C ALA A 121 -0.29 -19.67 -1.21
N VAL A 122 -0.28 -18.39 -0.84
CA VAL A 122 -1.04 -17.87 0.30
C VAL A 122 -2.55 -17.96 0.06
N LEU A 123 -3.04 -17.53 -1.10
CA LEU A 123 -4.47 -17.60 -1.44
C LEU A 123 -4.98 -19.04 -1.47
N THR A 124 -4.16 -20.00 -1.93
CA THR A 124 -4.48 -21.43 -1.87
C THR A 124 -4.68 -21.90 -0.44
N ARG A 125 -3.76 -21.53 0.48
CA ARG A 125 -3.86 -21.88 1.90
C ARG A 125 -5.09 -21.24 2.56
N ILE A 126 -5.37 -19.97 2.30
CA ILE A 126 -6.56 -19.28 2.81
C ILE A 126 -7.84 -19.91 2.28
N ALA A 127 -7.90 -20.19 0.97
CA ALA A 127 -9.06 -20.84 0.36
C ALA A 127 -9.29 -22.26 0.91
N ALA A 128 -8.21 -23.01 1.14
CA ALA A 128 -8.26 -24.34 1.76
C ALA A 128 -8.75 -24.27 3.22
N HIS A 129 -8.19 -23.37 4.02
CA HIS A 129 -8.59 -23.15 5.42
C HIS A 129 -10.08 -22.77 5.55
N ARG A 130 -10.60 -21.98 4.60
CA ARG A 130 -12.04 -21.61 4.54
C ARG A 130 -12.93 -22.64 3.85
N GLY A 131 -12.37 -23.73 3.34
CA GLY A 131 -13.13 -24.74 2.59
C GLY A 131 -13.77 -24.21 1.30
N LEU A 132 -13.27 -23.12 0.71
CA LEU A 132 -13.87 -22.50 -0.47
C LEU A 132 -13.86 -23.47 -1.66
N LYS A 133 -15.01 -23.68 -2.29
CA LYS A 133 -15.16 -24.60 -3.44
C LYS A 133 -15.27 -23.85 -4.77
N GLN A 134 -15.68 -22.59 -4.74
CA GLN A 134 -15.97 -21.77 -5.92
C GLN A 134 -15.81 -20.29 -5.58
N GLY A 135 -15.58 -19.47 -6.60
CA GLY A 135 -15.44 -18.02 -6.49
C GLY A 135 -13.98 -17.57 -6.58
N GLU A 136 -13.78 -16.30 -6.95
CA GLU A 136 -12.45 -15.72 -7.14
C GLU A 136 -12.03 -14.90 -5.93
N LEU A 137 -10.81 -15.16 -5.45
CA LEU A 137 -10.12 -14.36 -4.46
C LEU A 137 -9.18 -13.38 -5.15
N HIS A 138 -9.18 -12.15 -4.68
CA HIS A 138 -8.28 -11.08 -5.13
C HIS A 138 -7.35 -10.71 -4.00
N LEU A 139 -6.05 -10.90 -4.17
CA LEU A 139 -5.05 -10.32 -3.28
C LEU A 139 -4.66 -8.94 -3.82
N VAL A 140 -5.17 -7.90 -3.17
CA VAL A 140 -4.86 -6.51 -3.52
C VAL A 140 -3.74 -6.02 -2.61
N ILE A 141 -2.61 -5.69 -3.23
CA ILE A 141 -1.43 -5.12 -2.57
C ILE A 141 -1.27 -3.68 -3.06
N GLU A 142 -1.36 -2.75 -2.13
CA GLU A 142 -1.21 -1.32 -2.40
C GLU A 142 -0.01 -0.77 -1.63
N GLN A 143 0.82 0.04 -2.30
CA GLN A 143 1.97 0.67 -1.66
C GLN A 143 1.92 2.19 -1.81
N SER A 144 2.45 2.88 -0.81
CA SER A 144 2.68 4.32 -0.90
C SER A 144 3.64 4.69 -2.04
N ASP A 145 3.32 5.81 -2.68
CA ASP A 145 4.14 6.44 -3.72
C ASP A 145 5.28 7.32 -3.17
N LEU A 146 5.37 7.49 -1.85
CA LEU A 146 6.44 8.23 -1.20
C LEU A 146 7.71 7.38 -1.17
N TRP A 147 8.75 7.88 -1.84
CA TRP A 147 10.03 7.19 -1.99
C TRP A 147 10.97 7.40 -0.80
N THR A 148 10.92 8.57 -0.16
CA THR A 148 11.83 8.94 0.93
C THR A 148 11.47 8.34 2.28
N ALA A 149 10.27 7.78 2.40
CA ALA A 149 9.80 7.14 3.62
C ALA A 149 9.89 5.61 3.48
N PRO A 150 9.97 4.85 4.60
CA PRO A 150 9.84 3.40 4.57
C PRO A 150 8.58 2.94 3.81
N PRO A 151 8.56 1.76 3.16
CA PRO A 151 7.37 1.30 2.46
C PRO A 151 6.18 1.20 3.42
N LEU A 152 5.05 1.80 3.02
CA LEU A 152 3.76 1.55 3.65
C LEU A 152 2.95 0.69 2.68
N THR A 153 2.81 -0.58 3.02
CA THR A 153 2.13 -1.59 2.20
C THR A 153 0.81 -1.97 2.86
N TYR A 154 -0.29 -1.84 2.15
CA TYR A 154 -1.60 -2.37 2.49
C TYR A 154 -1.85 -3.66 1.72
N VAL A 155 -2.29 -4.70 2.42
CA VAL A 155 -2.65 -5.99 1.81
C VAL A 155 -4.06 -6.33 2.21
N SER A 156 -4.93 -6.56 1.24
CA SER A 156 -6.31 -7.01 1.48
C SER A 156 -6.63 -8.22 0.63
N VAL A 157 -7.40 -9.14 1.18
CA VAL A 157 -7.99 -10.26 0.43
C VAL A 157 -9.46 -9.91 0.21
N GLN A 158 -9.87 -9.86 -1.05
CA GLN A 158 -11.23 -9.53 -1.46
C GLN A 158 -11.84 -10.74 -2.16
N TRP A 159 -13.17 -10.90 -2.06
CA TRP A 159 -13.89 -12.02 -2.66
C TRP A 159 -14.97 -11.51 -3.61
N ASP A 160 -15.12 -12.15 -4.77
CA ASP A 160 -16.04 -11.67 -5.80
C ASP A 160 -17.52 -11.98 -5.51
N LYS A 161 -17.81 -13.03 -4.72
CA LYS A 161 -19.19 -13.46 -4.41
C LYS A 161 -19.97 -12.52 -3.49
N GLY A 162 -19.31 -11.48 -3.00
CA GLY A 162 -19.86 -10.28 -2.39
C GLY A 162 -18.70 -9.32 -2.31
N PRO A 163 -18.68 -8.19 -3.05
CA PRO A 163 -17.49 -7.34 -3.21
C PRO A 163 -17.12 -6.68 -1.89
N GLU A 164 -16.52 -7.44 -0.99
CA GLU A 164 -16.17 -7.09 0.36
C GLU A 164 -14.74 -7.53 0.64
N VAL A 165 -14.10 -6.79 1.53
CA VAL A 165 -12.82 -7.21 2.08
C VAL A 165 -13.10 -8.34 3.06
N LEU A 166 -12.49 -9.50 2.80
CA LEU A 166 -12.70 -10.71 3.59
C LEU A 166 -12.25 -10.46 5.04
N SER A 167 -13.09 -10.79 6.00
CA SER A 167 -12.76 -10.73 7.43
C SER A 167 -11.81 -11.87 7.79
N LEU A 168 -10.50 -11.64 7.67
CA LEU A 168 -9.45 -12.63 7.91
C LEU A 168 -9.31 -12.98 9.40
N THR A 169 -9.18 -14.29 9.68
CA THR A 169 -8.89 -14.80 11.03
C THR A 169 -7.43 -14.57 11.42
N PRO A 170 -7.05 -14.68 12.71
CA PRO A 170 -5.65 -14.61 13.14
C PRO A 170 -4.72 -15.58 12.38
N THR A 171 -5.17 -16.81 12.15
CA THR A 171 -4.44 -17.82 11.37
C THR A 171 -4.22 -17.38 9.93
N GLU A 172 -5.24 -16.84 9.28
CA GLU A 172 -5.11 -16.38 7.89
C GLU A 172 -4.25 -15.12 7.75
N MET A 173 -4.32 -14.22 8.74
CA MET A 173 -3.38 -13.11 8.82
C MET A 173 -1.94 -13.60 8.97
N GLN A 174 -1.71 -14.67 9.73
CA GLN A 174 -0.39 -15.26 9.89
C GLN A 174 0.10 -15.92 8.58
N ILE A 175 -0.78 -16.61 7.84
CA ILE A 175 -0.47 -17.14 6.50
C ILE A 175 0.02 -16.02 5.57
N LEU A 176 -0.62 -14.85 5.58
CA LEU A 176 -0.17 -13.70 4.78
C LEU A 176 1.19 -13.16 5.20
N ARG A 177 1.44 -13.06 6.51
CA ARG A 177 2.74 -12.57 7.05
C ARG A 177 3.89 -13.51 6.71
N ASP A 178 3.65 -14.81 6.79
CA ASP A 178 4.69 -15.81 6.60
C ASP A 178 4.89 -16.18 5.13
N GLY A 179 3.88 -15.94 4.28
CA GLY A 179 3.93 -16.32 2.87
C GLY A 179 4.25 -15.19 1.89
N LEU A 180 3.97 -13.94 2.24
CA LEU A 180 4.29 -12.77 1.40
C LEU A 180 5.63 -12.15 1.78
N PHE A 181 6.27 -11.53 0.80
CA PHE A 181 7.54 -10.82 0.95
C PHE A 181 8.66 -11.68 1.56
N GLN A 182 8.76 -12.92 1.04
CA GLN A 182 9.77 -13.90 1.46
C GLN A 182 10.96 -13.96 0.48
N GLY A 183 12.10 -14.40 1.01
CA GLY A 183 13.34 -14.59 0.24
C GLY A 183 13.82 -13.28 -0.40
N ASP A 184 14.02 -13.32 -1.72
CA ASP A 184 14.54 -12.19 -2.50
C ASP A 184 13.53 -11.05 -2.71
N LEU A 185 12.25 -11.28 -2.42
CA LEU A 185 11.18 -10.30 -2.56
C LEU A 185 10.86 -9.68 -1.19
N SER A 186 11.13 -8.39 -1.03
CA SER A 186 10.76 -7.61 0.17
C SER A 186 9.80 -6.47 -0.17
N GLU A 187 9.14 -5.89 0.83
CA GLU A 187 8.28 -4.70 0.65
C GLU A 187 9.04 -3.55 -0.04
N ARG A 188 10.31 -3.34 0.31
CA ARG A 188 11.18 -2.32 -0.31
C ARG A 188 11.50 -2.64 -1.77
N ARG A 189 11.73 -3.92 -2.09
CA ARG A 189 11.97 -4.35 -3.47
C ARG A 189 10.71 -4.16 -4.32
N LEU A 190 9.54 -4.54 -3.80
CA LEU A 190 8.28 -4.28 -4.47
C LEU A 190 8.04 -2.78 -4.65
N GLN A 191 8.36 -1.95 -3.65
CA GLN A 191 8.21 -0.49 -3.77
C GLN A 191 9.09 0.06 -4.90
N ARG A 192 10.36 -0.38 -5.03
CA ARG A 192 11.23 0.01 -6.16
C ARG A 192 10.63 -0.38 -7.51
N ILE A 193 10.08 -1.59 -7.63
CA ILE A 193 9.40 -2.06 -8.85
C ILE A 193 8.17 -1.21 -9.16
N ASN A 194 7.36 -0.91 -8.15
CA ASN A 194 6.16 -0.08 -8.30
C ASN A 194 6.50 1.36 -8.69
N GLN A 195 7.58 1.91 -8.15
CA GLN A 195 8.08 3.24 -8.50
C GLN A 195 8.62 3.30 -9.93
N SER A 196 9.32 2.25 -10.38
CA SER A 196 9.84 2.20 -11.75
C SER A 196 8.73 2.11 -12.79
N GLN A 197 7.70 1.31 -12.51
CA GLN A 197 6.54 1.11 -13.39
C GLN A 197 5.41 2.13 -13.16
N ASN A 198 5.53 3.00 -12.16
CA ASN A 198 4.47 3.93 -11.73
C ASN A 198 3.12 3.22 -11.44
N GLN A 199 3.18 2.01 -10.90
CA GLN A 199 2.02 1.18 -10.59
C GLN A 199 2.06 0.75 -9.12
N PHE A 200 1.23 1.39 -8.31
CA PHE A 200 1.22 1.23 -6.84
C PHE A 200 0.14 0.30 -6.31
N LEU A 201 -0.81 -0.10 -7.16
CA LEU A 201 -1.79 -1.14 -6.86
C LEU A 201 -1.49 -2.36 -7.73
N ARG A 202 -1.35 -3.50 -7.07
CA ARG A 202 -1.25 -4.82 -7.69
C ARG A 202 -2.44 -5.65 -7.25
N ASP A 203 -3.13 -6.24 -8.20
CA ASP A 203 -4.21 -7.21 -7.97
C ASP A 203 -3.75 -8.57 -8.51
N ILE A 204 -3.86 -9.61 -7.69
CA ILE A 204 -3.60 -10.99 -8.07
C ILE A 204 -4.87 -11.80 -7.82
N THR A 205 -5.45 -12.32 -8.90
CA THR A 205 -6.65 -13.16 -8.87
C THR A 205 -6.31 -14.63 -8.70
N PHE A 206 -7.19 -15.36 -8.01
CA PHE A 206 -7.09 -16.79 -7.78
C PHE A 206 -8.48 -17.44 -7.74
N ASP A 207 -8.72 -18.43 -8.61
CA ASP A 207 -9.95 -19.21 -8.62
C ASP A 207 -9.89 -20.36 -7.60
N ALA A 208 -10.80 -20.35 -6.63
CA ALA A 208 -10.90 -21.37 -5.59
C ALA A 208 -11.24 -22.78 -6.13
N LYS A 209 -11.74 -22.90 -7.38
CA LYS A 209 -11.94 -24.21 -8.03
C LYS A 209 -10.63 -24.99 -8.20
N GLY A 210 -9.49 -24.30 -8.31
CA GLY A 210 -8.17 -24.92 -8.47
C GLY A 210 -7.59 -25.55 -7.21
N VAL A 211 -8.24 -25.40 -6.04
CA VAL A 211 -7.71 -25.92 -4.77
C VAL A 211 -7.94 -27.42 -4.65
N SER A 212 -6.84 -28.19 -4.71
CA SER A 212 -6.83 -29.65 -4.62
C SER A 212 -7.40 -30.20 -3.31
N ALA A 213 -7.92 -31.42 -3.34
CA ALA A 213 -8.42 -32.12 -2.15
C ALA A 213 -7.30 -32.32 -1.09
N HIS A 214 -6.06 -32.55 -1.54
CA HIS A 214 -4.90 -32.69 -0.65
C HIS A 214 -4.59 -31.39 0.10
N ALA A 215 -4.64 -30.23 -0.58
CA ALA A 215 -4.43 -28.93 0.08
C ALA A 215 -5.50 -28.63 1.13
N ARG A 216 -6.75 -29.06 0.89
CA ARG A 216 -7.87 -28.92 1.86
C ARG A 216 -7.64 -29.79 3.10
N LEU A 217 -7.23 -31.04 2.89
CA LEU A 217 -6.95 -31.98 3.98
C LEU A 217 -5.76 -31.51 4.83
N ALA A 218 -4.69 -31.01 4.19
CA ALA A 218 -3.55 -30.43 4.89
C ALA A 218 -3.94 -29.20 5.73
N ALA A 219 -4.85 -28.37 5.23
CA ALA A 219 -5.36 -27.21 5.98
C ALA A 219 -6.33 -27.57 7.12
N ALA A 220 -6.96 -28.75 7.07
CA ALA A 220 -7.87 -29.21 8.13
C ALA A 220 -7.13 -29.93 9.28
N LEU A 221 -5.88 -30.35 9.05
CA LEU A 221 -5.07 -31.10 10.01
C LEU A 221 -4.05 -30.22 10.77
N GLY A 222 -3.94 -28.93 10.45
CA GLY A 222 -3.06 -27.96 11.11
C GLY A 222 -3.80 -26.70 11.51
#